data_AF-D9YZW2-F1
#
_entry.id   AF-D9YZW2-F1
#
_cell.length_a   1.000
_cell.length_b   1.000
_cell.length_c   1.000
_cell.angle_alpha   90.00
_cell.angle_beta   90.00
_cell.angle_gamma   90.00
#
_symmetry.space_group_name_H-M   'P 1'
#
loop_
_entity.id
_entity.type
_entity.pdbx_description
1 polymer ?
#
loop_
_entity_poly.entity_id
_entity_poly.type
_entity_poly.pdbx_seq_one_letter_code
_entity_poly.pdbx_strand_id
1 'polypeptide(L)'
;DTAIQLQPVFAQWIQNTHFLAPQLTAPNALAATSLTWGGDLVAVGGKVAMMPIFLGTSDFMVHHIHAFTIHVTVLILLKGVLFARSSRLIPDKANLGFRFPCDGPGRGGTCQVSAWDHVFLGLFWMYNSLSIVIFHFS
;
A
#
# COMPACT_ATOMS: atom_id res chain seq x y z
N ASP A 1 -9.36 -17.64 12.12
CA ASP A 1 -8.24 -18.61 12.08
C ASP A 1 -8.63 -20.07 12.34
N THR A 2 -9.90 -20.48 12.25
CA THR A 2 -10.32 -21.84 12.64
C THR A 2 -10.51 -22.82 11.48
N ALA A 3 -10.59 -22.31 10.24
CA ALA A 3 -10.68 -23.10 9.03
C ALA A 3 -9.29 -23.22 8.38
N ILE A 4 -9.21 -23.09 7.05
CA ILE A 4 -7.92 -23.02 6.34
C ILE A 4 -7.22 -21.72 6.73
N GLN A 5 -6.04 -21.85 7.33
CA GLN A 5 -5.25 -20.72 7.80
C GLN A 5 -4.29 -20.24 6.72
N LEU A 6 -4.16 -18.91 6.59
CA LEU A 6 -3.14 -18.27 5.76
C LEU A 6 -2.36 -17.31 6.66
N GLN A 7 -1.41 -17.85 7.42
CA GLN A 7 -0.68 -17.09 8.43
C GLN A 7 0.39 -16.19 7.79
N PRO A 8 0.56 -14.94 8.25
CA PRO A 8 1.62 -14.05 7.80
C PRO A 8 2.95 -14.40 8.48
N VAL A 9 3.47 -15.60 8.22
CA VAL A 9 4.64 -16.18 8.91
C VAL A 9 5.90 -15.29 8.85
N PHE A 10 6.09 -14.58 7.73
CA PHE A 10 7.22 -13.65 7.59
C PHE A 10 7.08 -12.44 8.51
N ALA A 11 5.87 -11.89 8.67
CA ALA A 11 5.64 -10.79 9.58
C ALA A 11 5.82 -11.24 11.03
N GLN A 12 5.28 -12.41 11.41
CA GLN A 12 5.46 -13.00 12.74
C GLN A 12 6.94 -13.26 13.06
N TRP A 13 7.73 -13.73 12.08
CA TRP A 13 9.17 -13.89 12.21
C TRP A 13 9.89 -12.56 12.47
N ILE A 14 9.51 -11.50 11.75
CA ILE A 14 10.02 -10.14 12.00
C ILE A 14 9.64 -9.67 13.41
N GLN A 15 8.38 -9.84 13.85
CA GLN A 15 7.95 -9.47 15.21
C GLN A 15 8.82 -10.15 16.27
N ASN A 16 9.04 -11.46 16.14
CA ASN A 16 9.88 -12.23 17.05
C ASN A 16 11.34 -11.76 17.06
N THR A 17 11.89 -11.46 15.88
CA THR A 17 13.27 -10.97 15.76
C THR A 17 13.44 -9.62 16.47
N HIS A 18 12.47 -8.70 16.32
CA HIS A 18 12.51 -7.41 17.02
C HIS A 18 12.21 -7.52 18.51
N PHE A 19 11.33 -8.43 18.91
CA PHE A 19 11.00 -8.66 20.32
C PHE A 19 12.19 -9.22 21.11
N LEU A 20 12.91 -10.19 20.52
CA LEU A 20 14.07 -10.83 21.13
C LEU A 20 15.38 -10.05 20.93
N ALA A 21 15.37 -8.94 20.18
CA ALA A 21 16.59 -8.18 19.90
C ALA A 21 17.35 -7.67 21.14
N PRO A 22 16.69 -7.14 22.19
CA PRO A 22 17.37 -6.67 23.40
C PRO A 22 18.21 -7.78 24.03
N GLN A 23 19.46 -7.45 24.39
CA GLN A 23 20.41 -8.39 25.00
C GLN A 23 20.89 -9.56 24.11
N LEU A 24 20.39 -9.67 22.86
CA LEU A 24 20.89 -10.64 21.87
C LEU A 24 21.58 -9.92 20.70
N THR A 25 20.78 -9.34 19.79
CA THR A 25 21.29 -8.64 18.60
C THR A 25 21.44 -7.13 18.82
N ALA A 26 20.88 -6.61 19.92
CA ALA A 26 21.03 -5.24 20.40
C ALA A 26 21.46 -5.23 21.88
N PRO A 27 22.75 -5.42 22.19
CA PRO A 27 23.23 -5.63 23.57
C PRO A 27 22.94 -4.47 24.53
N ASN A 28 22.96 -3.24 24.02
CA ASN A 28 22.74 -2.04 24.83
C ASN A 28 21.27 -1.63 24.90
N ALA A 29 20.39 -2.29 24.14
CA ALA A 29 18.96 -2.01 24.18
C ALA A 29 18.32 -2.72 25.38
N LEU A 30 17.47 -1.98 26.10
CA LEU A 30 16.72 -2.50 27.26
C LEU A 30 15.31 -2.98 26.89
N ALA A 31 14.78 -2.54 25.76
CA ALA A 31 13.45 -2.87 25.26
C ALA A 31 13.47 -3.02 23.74
N ALA A 32 12.48 -3.74 23.22
CA ALA A 32 12.27 -3.88 21.78
C ALA A 32 11.93 -2.51 21.14
N THR A 33 12.03 -2.43 19.82
CA THR A 33 11.79 -1.17 19.07
C THR A 33 10.36 -0.63 19.20
N SER A 34 9.39 -1.48 19.56
CA SER A 34 8.01 -1.13 19.85
C SER A 34 7.38 -2.20 20.74
N LEU A 35 6.38 -1.81 21.54
CA LEU A 35 5.56 -2.73 22.34
C LEU A 35 4.55 -3.52 21.48
N THR A 36 4.38 -3.13 20.21
CA THR A 36 3.49 -3.84 19.27
C THR A 36 4.01 -5.23 18.89
N TRP A 37 5.31 -5.47 19.02
CA TRP A 37 5.95 -6.74 18.63
C TRP A 37 5.69 -7.89 19.61
N GLY A 38 5.35 -7.58 20.86
CA GLY A 38 5.24 -8.55 21.95
C GLY A 38 5.46 -7.89 23.32
N GLY A 39 5.25 -8.66 24.38
CA GLY A 39 5.45 -8.22 25.77
C GLY A 39 4.16 -7.86 26.49
N ASP A 40 4.29 -7.04 27.54
CA ASP A 40 3.18 -6.70 28.43
C ASP A 40 2.34 -5.53 27.91
N LEU A 41 1.06 -5.52 28.32
CA LEU A 41 0.15 -4.41 28.08
C LEU A 41 0.55 -3.21 28.94
N VAL A 42 0.65 -2.04 28.30
CA VAL A 42 0.90 -0.79 29.01
C VAL A 42 -0.40 0.00 29.12
N ALA A 43 -0.77 0.36 30.35
CA ALA A 43 -1.99 1.12 30.64
C ALA A 43 -1.67 2.46 31.33
N VAL A 44 -2.40 3.51 30.94
CA VAL A 44 -2.32 4.85 31.53
C VAL A 44 -3.72 5.35 31.79
N GLY A 45 -4.02 5.78 33.03
CA GLY A 45 -5.34 6.28 33.40
C GLY A 45 -6.47 5.26 33.21
N GLY A 46 -6.19 3.97 33.40
CA GLY A 46 -7.15 2.89 33.22
C GLY A 46 -7.47 2.54 31.76
N LYS A 47 -6.76 3.12 30.78
CA LYS A 47 -6.90 2.81 29.35
C LYS A 47 -5.63 2.16 28.82
N VAL A 48 -5.76 1.29 27.82
CA VAL A 48 -4.63 0.69 27.12
C VAL A 48 -3.91 1.78 26.33
N ALA A 49 -2.65 2.04 26.66
CA ALA A 49 -1.79 2.93 25.90
C ALA A 49 -1.15 2.19 24.71
N MET A 50 -0.70 0.95 24.94
CA MET A 50 -0.20 0.06 23.88
C MET A 50 -0.28 -1.40 24.32
N MET A 51 -0.48 -2.31 23.37
CA MET A 51 -0.43 -3.76 23.59
C MET A 51 0.16 -4.46 22.36
N PRO A 52 0.62 -5.72 22.49
CA PRO A 52 1.04 -6.51 21.34
C PRO A 52 -0.06 -6.63 20.30
N ILE A 53 0.30 -6.45 19.02
CA ILE A 53 -0.62 -6.59 17.89
C ILE A 53 -0.35 -7.94 17.24
N PHE A 54 -1.26 -8.89 17.47
CA PHE A 54 -1.17 -10.22 16.89
C PHE A 54 -1.62 -10.20 15.43
N LEU A 55 -0.85 -10.85 14.57
CA LEU A 55 -1.13 -10.94 13.14
C LEU A 55 -1.62 -12.34 12.78
N GLY A 56 -2.84 -12.43 12.27
CA GLY A 56 -3.49 -13.68 11.85
C GLY A 56 -3.84 -13.72 10.36
N THR A 57 -4.77 -14.60 10.00
CA THR A 57 -5.23 -14.78 8.62
C THR A 57 -5.90 -13.51 8.05
N SER A 58 -6.65 -12.78 8.88
CA SER A 58 -7.26 -11.50 8.49
C SER A 58 -6.22 -10.47 8.09
N ASP A 59 -5.14 -10.36 8.86
CA ASP A 59 -4.04 -9.43 8.60
C ASP A 59 -3.30 -9.81 7.32
N PHE A 60 -3.10 -11.10 7.08
CA PHE A 60 -2.53 -11.57 5.82
C PHE A 60 -3.38 -11.13 4.62
N MET A 61 -4.70 -11.32 4.68
CA MET A 61 -5.61 -10.94 3.60
C MET A 61 -5.60 -9.43 3.33
N VAL A 62 -5.75 -8.61 4.37
CA VAL A 62 -5.86 -7.15 4.20
C VAL A 62 -4.54 -6.53 3.74
N HIS A 63 -3.38 -7.05 4.16
CA HIS A 63 -2.08 -6.61 3.64
C HIS A 63 -1.92 -6.94 2.14
N HIS A 64 -2.50 -8.05 1.66
CA HIS A 64 -2.54 -8.33 0.22
C HIS A 64 -3.49 -7.38 -0.53
N ILE A 65 -4.59 -6.94 0.10
CA ILE A 65 -5.45 -5.88 -0.48
C ILE A 65 -4.70 -4.54 -0.52
N HIS A 66 -3.93 -4.19 0.51
CA HIS A 66 -3.07 -3.01 0.49
C HIS A 66 -2.06 -3.10 -0.65
N ALA A 67 -1.35 -4.22 -0.77
CA ALA A 67 -0.41 -4.45 -1.86
C ALA A 67 -1.10 -4.30 -3.22
N PHE A 68 -2.25 -4.96 -3.42
CA PHE A 68 -3.02 -4.86 -4.66
C PHE A 68 -3.39 -3.42 -5.02
N THR A 69 -4.02 -2.68 -4.10
CA THR A 69 -4.47 -1.30 -4.37
C THR A 69 -3.30 -0.35 -4.64
N ILE A 70 -2.18 -0.50 -3.93
CA ILE A 70 -0.96 0.26 -4.18
C ILE A 70 -0.40 -0.08 -5.56
N HIS A 71 -0.30 -1.36 -5.93
CA HIS A 71 0.23 -1.76 -7.24
C HIS A 71 -0.63 -1.27 -8.39
N VAL A 72 -1.96 -1.25 -8.25
CA VAL A 72 -2.85 -0.66 -9.27
C VAL A 72 -2.65 0.85 -9.37
N THR A 73 -2.52 1.54 -8.23
CA THR A 73 -2.21 2.99 -8.21
C THR A 73 -0.89 3.28 -8.94
N VAL A 74 0.16 2.52 -8.63
CA VAL A 74 1.47 2.62 -9.29
C VAL A 74 1.37 2.30 -10.77
N LEU A 75 0.65 1.26 -11.16
CA LEU A 75 0.44 0.89 -12.56
C LEU A 75 -0.16 2.04 -13.37
N ILE A 76 -1.20 2.69 -12.84
CA ILE A 76 -1.87 3.81 -13.51
C ILE A 76 -0.90 4.99 -13.67
N LEU A 77 -0.24 5.39 -12.59
CA LEU A 77 0.67 6.53 -12.59
C LEU A 77 1.90 6.28 -13.47
N LEU A 78 2.52 5.11 -13.33
CA LEU A 78 3.70 4.73 -14.12
C LEU A 78 3.36 4.62 -15.60
N LYS A 79 2.20 4.05 -15.96
CA LYS A 79 1.71 4.05 -17.35
C LYS A 79 1.51 5.48 -17.86
N GLY A 80 0.93 6.36 -17.05
CA GLY A 80 0.76 7.78 -17.40
C GLY A 80 2.09 8.47 -17.71
N VAL A 81 3.12 8.20 -16.90
CA VAL A 81 4.48 8.75 -17.08
C VAL A 81 5.16 8.17 -18.32
N LEU A 82 5.23 6.83 -18.44
CA LEU A 82 5.97 6.16 -19.51
C LEU A 82 5.36 6.43 -20.90
N PHE A 83 4.04 6.56 -20.98
CA PHE A 83 3.32 6.79 -22.25
C PHE A 83 2.88 8.25 -22.45
N ALA A 84 3.49 9.20 -21.74
CA ALA A 84 3.20 10.62 -21.87
C ALA A 84 3.67 11.20 -23.21
N ARG A 85 4.86 10.79 -23.68
CA ARG A 85 5.48 11.35 -24.90
C ARG A 85 4.98 10.68 -26.18
N SER A 86 4.75 9.38 -26.13
CA SER A 86 4.33 8.59 -27.29
C SER A 86 3.68 7.29 -26.84
N SER A 87 2.79 6.74 -27.66
CA SER A 87 2.33 5.36 -27.54
C SER A 87 2.21 4.73 -28.93
N ARG A 88 1.99 3.41 -28.98
CA ARG A 88 1.71 2.74 -30.26
C ARG A 88 0.46 3.28 -30.96
N LEU A 89 -0.51 3.80 -30.20
CA LEU A 89 -1.77 4.35 -30.72
C LEU A 89 -1.62 5.80 -31.19
N ILE A 90 -0.87 6.62 -30.44
CA ILE A 90 -0.66 8.05 -30.70
C ILE A 90 0.86 8.31 -30.61
N PRO A 91 1.59 8.21 -31.75
CA PRO A 91 3.05 8.35 -31.76
C PRO A 91 3.54 9.74 -31.36
N ASP A 92 2.75 10.78 -31.64
CA ASP A 92 3.06 12.19 -31.50
C ASP A 92 2.40 12.85 -30.27
N LYS A 93 2.07 12.05 -29.24
CA LYS A 93 1.35 12.51 -28.04
C LYS A 93 2.03 13.70 -27.35
N ALA A 94 3.36 13.78 -27.40
CA ALA A 94 4.11 14.91 -26.85
C ALA A 94 3.67 16.28 -27.40
N ASN A 95 3.21 16.34 -28.65
CA ASN A 95 2.75 17.58 -29.29
C ASN A 95 1.38 18.05 -28.75
N LEU A 96 0.56 17.13 -28.23
CA LEU A 96 -0.72 17.44 -27.60
C LEU A 96 -0.55 18.00 -26.17
N GLY A 97 0.64 17.83 -25.58
CA GLY A 97 0.98 18.32 -24.26
C GLY A 97 0.57 17.39 -23.11
N PHE A 98 0.69 17.87 -21.87
CA PHE A 98 0.43 17.07 -20.66
C PHE A 98 -1.08 16.86 -20.39
N ARG A 99 -1.90 17.88 -20.68
CA ARG A 99 -3.33 17.92 -20.34
C ARG A 99 -4.15 18.24 -21.59
N PHE A 100 -4.84 17.21 -22.10
CA PHE A 100 -5.76 17.30 -23.23
C PHE A 100 -6.79 16.15 -23.10
N PRO A 101 -8.04 16.30 -23.58
CA PRO A 101 -9.10 15.32 -23.32
C PRO A 101 -8.98 14.03 -24.15
N CYS A 102 -8.59 14.16 -25.42
CA CYS A 102 -8.49 13.06 -26.39
C CYS A 102 -7.74 13.50 -27.66
N ASP A 103 -7.46 12.54 -28.55
CA ASP A 103 -7.03 12.72 -29.95
C ASP A 103 -8.17 12.31 -30.92
N GLY A 104 -9.38 12.80 -30.64
CA GLY A 104 -10.59 12.55 -31.43
C GLY A 104 -11.19 11.13 -31.35
N PRO A 105 -12.30 10.87 -32.07
CA PRO A 105 -13.02 9.58 -32.05
C PRO A 105 -12.38 8.50 -32.94
N GLY A 106 -11.34 8.84 -33.70
CA GLY A 106 -10.64 7.89 -34.56
C GLY A 106 -10.00 6.74 -33.77
N ARG A 107 -9.53 5.71 -34.49
CA ARG A 107 -8.86 4.53 -33.92
C ARG A 107 -9.66 3.79 -32.84
N GLY A 108 -11.00 3.87 -32.88
CA GLY A 108 -11.90 3.26 -31.90
C GLY A 108 -12.18 4.11 -30.65
N GLY A 109 -11.66 5.35 -30.60
CA GLY A 109 -11.79 6.28 -29.48
C GLY A 109 -10.50 6.45 -28.68
N THR A 110 -10.12 7.69 -28.39
CA THR A 110 -8.85 8.04 -27.71
C THR A 110 -9.07 8.86 -26.43
N CYS A 111 -10.21 8.66 -25.78
CA CYS A 111 -10.52 9.32 -24.51
C CYS A 111 -9.49 8.95 -23.44
N GLN A 112 -9.15 9.90 -22.56
CA GLN A 112 -8.33 9.68 -21.36
C GLN A 112 -6.91 9.16 -21.64
N VAL A 113 -6.32 9.55 -22.77
CA VAL A 113 -4.96 9.13 -23.14
C VAL A 113 -3.87 10.06 -22.61
N SER A 114 -4.21 11.24 -22.10
CA SER A 114 -3.23 12.20 -21.58
C SER A 114 -2.63 11.74 -20.25
N ALA A 115 -1.44 12.23 -19.92
CA ALA A 115 -0.84 11.94 -18.61
C ALA A 115 -1.66 12.57 -17.47
N TRP A 116 -2.32 13.70 -17.72
CA TRP A 116 -3.25 14.30 -16.76
C TRP A 116 -4.43 13.38 -16.43
N ASP A 117 -4.99 12.69 -17.42
CA ASP A 117 -6.08 11.73 -17.18
C ASP A 117 -5.62 10.51 -16.35
N HIS A 118 -4.34 10.13 -16.46
CA HIS A 118 -3.80 9.07 -15.60
C HIS A 118 -3.62 9.56 -14.15
N VAL A 119 -3.27 10.83 -13.93
CA VAL A 119 -3.31 11.42 -12.58
C VAL A 119 -4.74 11.42 -12.05
N PHE A 120 -5.72 11.84 -12.85
CA PHE A 120 -7.14 11.81 -12.50
C PHE A 120 -7.59 10.40 -12.07
N LEU A 121 -7.31 9.37 -12.87
CA LEU A 121 -7.61 7.97 -12.51
C LEU A 121 -6.84 7.49 -11.28
N GLY A 122 -5.58 7.93 -11.15
CA GLY A 122 -4.71 7.62 -10.02
C GLY A 122 -5.25 8.16 -8.69
N LEU A 123 -5.93 9.31 -8.69
CA LEU A 123 -6.56 9.87 -7.48
C LEU A 123 -7.66 8.95 -6.92
N PHE A 124 -8.48 8.34 -7.78
CA PHE A 124 -9.52 7.41 -7.31
C PHE A 124 -8.92 6.13 -6.70
N TRP A 125 -7.83 5.63 -7.29
CA TRP A 125 -7.14 4.46 -6.76
C TRP A 125 -6.36 4.75 -5.49
N MET A 126 -5.78 5.94 -5.39
CA MET A 126 -5.18 6.43 -4.16
C MET A 126 -6.23 6.57 -3.05
N TYR A 127 -7.39 7.16 -3.35
CA TYR A 127 -8.52 7.21 -2.42
C TYR A 127 -8.92 5.80 -1.94
N ASN A 128 -9.14 4.87 -2.87
CA ASN A 128 -9.50 3.50 -2.53
C ASN A 128 -8.42 2.83 -1.65
N SER A 129 -7.15 2.95 -2.03
CA SER A 129 -6.03 2.37 -1.29
C SER A 129 -5.94 2.91 0.14
N LEU A 130 -5.99 4.23 0.31
CA LEU A 130 -5.91 4.86 1.63
C LEU A 130 -7.15 4.61 2.49
N SER A 131 -8.35 4.59 1.90
CA SER A 131 -9.57 4.26 2.63
C SER A 131 -9.50 2.87 3.26
N ILE A 132 -9.02 1.85 2.52
CA ILE A 132 -8.87 0.50 3.08
C ILE A 132 -7.83 0.47 4.20
N VAL A 133 -6.70 1.18 4.05
CA VAL A 133 -5.67 1.26 5.10
C VAL A 133 -6.22 1.89 6.38
N ILE A 134 -7.01 2.96 6.25
CA ILE A 134 -7.61 3.65 7.41
C ILE A 134 -8.70 2.78 8.06
N PHE A 135 -9.52 2.08 7.27
CA PHE A 135 -10.50 1.13 7.80
C PHE A 135 -9.86 -0.08 8.48
N HIS A 136 -8.70 -0.53 8.01
CA HIS A 136 -7.95 -1.59 8.66
C HIS A 136 -7.34 -1.14 10.00
N PHE A 137 -6.92 0.12 10.09
CA PHE A 137 -6.34 0.67 11.32
C PHE A 137 -7.39 0.98 12.40
N SER A 138 -8.60 1.38 11.99
CA SER A 138 -9.70 1.74 12.90
C SER A 138 -10.35 0.53 13.56
#